data_AF-E9E8W0-F1
#
_entry.id   AF-E9E8W0-F1
#
_cell.length_a   1.000
_cell.length_b   1.000
_cell.length_c   1.000
_cell.angle_alpha   90.00
_cell.angle_beta   90.00
_cell.angle_gamma   90.00
#
_symmetry.space_group_name_H-M   'P 1'
#
loop_
_entity.id
_entity.type
_entity.pdbx_description
1 polymer ?
#
loop_
_entity_poly.entity_id
_entity_poly.type
_entity_poly.pdbx_seq_one_letter_code
_entity_poly.pdbx_strand_id
1 'polypeptide(L)'
;MNIWMRLPRHPNIVPFDRVVTDELEGLVVGFTNNYISGGSLEENKSRVFKLKWLQQLADLADDSNLRFGISHQDIAPRNLVIDDSTDCIMLFDFNFAARINCSSRLEDEAYIEERNDVKGVEFTTCEIITRDDSLRRVPRDDQHEENLPRGWVKHANVKLDHPVADYQLLLQDGRARRLSTDKLTGLGTSHPSSLIGLRGPSRRNHMERAGF
;
A
#
# COMPACT_ATOMS: atom_id res chain seq x y z
N MET A 1 5.25 -2.70 -13.90
CA MET A 1 6.11 -3.76 -14.53
C MET A 1 7.61 -3.42 -14.55
N ASN A 2 8.00 -2.29 -15.16
CA ASN A 2 9.39 -1.94 -15.46
C ASN A 2 10.27 -1.72 -14.20
N ILE A 3 9.62 -1.44 -13.07
CA ILE A 3 10.26 -1.23 -11.77
C ILE A 3 10.69 -2.57 -11.16
N TRP A 4 9.81 -3.57 -11.14
CA TRP A 4 10.07 -4.86 -10.48
C TRP A 4 11.31 -5.57 -11.03
N MET A 5 11.46 -5.60 -12.36
CA MET A 5 12.62 -6.19 -13.04
C MET A 5 13.95 -5.51 -12.69
N ARG A 6 13.91 -4.28 -12.17
CA ARG A 6 15.11 -3.49 -11.81
C ARG A 6 15.35 -3.38 -10.33
N LEU A 7 14.47 -3.94 -9.50
CA LEU A 7 14.67 -3.96 -8.06
C LEU A 7 15.85 -4.88 -7.72
N PRO A 8 16.72 -4.48 -6.78
CA PRO A 8 17.69 -5.41 -6.23
C PRO A 8 16.96 -6.58 -5.57
N ARG A 9 17.59 -7.76 -5.54
CA ARG A 9 17.02 -8.91 -4.83
C ARG A 9 16.80 -8.55 -3.37
N HIS A 10 15.59 -8.85 -2.88
CA HIS A 10 15.19 -8.56 -1.51
C HIS A 10 14.51 -9.80 -0.91
N PRO A 11 14.81 -10.20 0.34
CA PRO A 11 14.22 -11.39 0.96
C PRO A 11 12.69 -11.34 1.08
N ASN A 12 12.11 -10.14 1.12
CA ASN A 12 10.66 -9.92 1.24
C ASN A 12 9.99 -9.49 -0.09
N ILE A 13 10.64 -9.66 -1.23
CA ILE A 13 10.03 -9.41 -2.56
C ILE A 13 10.09 -10.70 -3.35
N VAL A 14 8.96 -11.13 -3.94
CA VAL A 14 8.95 -12.29 -4.82
C VAL A 14 9.86 -12.00 -6.02
N PRO A 15 10.84 -12.87 -6.34
CA PRO A 15 11.72 -12.63 -7.47
C PRO A 15 10.97 -12.66 -8.80
N PHE A 16 11.24 -11.65 -9.64
CA PHE A 16 10.97 -11.74 -11.07
C PHE A 16 11.81 -12.87 -11.69
N ASP A 17 11.21 -13.70 -12.54
CA ASP A 17 11.93 -14.76 -13.25
C ASP A 17 12.23 -14.34 -14.69
N ARG A 18 11.21 -14.31 -15.57
CA ARG A 18 11.41 -14.11 -17.02
C ARG A 18 10.30 -13.32 -17.67
N VAL A 19 10.65 -12.64 -18.76
CA VAL A 19 9.69 -12.11 -19.75
C VAL A 19 9.28 -13.25 -20.68
N VAL A 20 8.00 -13.34 -21.00
CA VAL A 20 7.45 -14.31 -21.96
C VAL A 20 7.16 -13.57 -23.26
N THR A 21 7.69 -14.09 -24.36
CA THR A 21 7.44 -13.60 -25.72
C THR A 21 6.62 -14.60 -26.52
N ASP A 22 5.80 -14.13 -27.45
CA ASP A 22 5.16 -15.04 -28.41
C ASP A 22 6.16 -15.54 -29.47
N GLU A 23 5.86 -16.68 -30.07
CA GLU A 23 6.73 -17.34 -31.05
C GLU A 23 6.57 -16.79 -32.49
N LEU A 24 5.52 -16.01 -32.78
CA LEU A 24 5.20 -15.57 -34.13
C LEU A 24 5.89 -14.24 -34.49
N GLU A 25 5.77 -13.26 -33.61
CA GLU A 25 6.21 -11.87 -33.81
C GLU A 25 7.29 -11.46 -32.77
N GLY A 26 7.53 -12.30 -31.74
CA GLY A 26 8.50 -12.02 -30.69
C GLY A 26 8.06 -10.89 -29.74
N LEU A 27 6.77 -10.58 -29.67
CA LEU A 27 6.23 -9.55 -28.80
C LEU A 27 6.14 -10.05 -27.37
N VAL A 28 6.29 -9.13 -26.41
CA VAL A 28 6.13 -9.45 -24.99
C VAL A 28 4.64 -9.68 -24.70
N VAL A 29 4.29 -10.91 -24.31
CA VAL A 29 2.92 -11.31 -23.96
C VAL A 29 2.71 -11.47 -22.46
N GLY A 30 3.79 -11.47 -21.67
CA GLY A 30 3.69 -11.54 -20.23
C GLY A 30 5.04 -11.69 -19.56
N PHE A 31 4.98 -12.15 -18.32
CA PHE A 31 6.14 -12.43 -17.50
C PHE A 31 5.81 -13.54 -16.50
N THR A 32 6.84 -14.04 -15.85
CA THR A 32 6.76 -15.06 -14.82
C THR A 32 7.52 -14.61 -13.57
N ASN A 33 7.10 -15.12 -12.43
CA ASN A 33 7.76 -14.96 -11.15
C ASN A 33 7.86 -16.33 -10.46
N ASN A 34 8.70 -16.43 -9.43
CA ASN A 34 8.81 -17.65 -8.66
C ASN A 34 7.48 -17.97 -7.98
N TYR A 35 7.01 -19.21 -8.15
CA TYR A 35 5.82 -19.69 -7.47
C TYR A 35 6.12 -19.92 -5.99
N ILE A 36 5.37 -19.23 -5.12
CA ILE A 36 5.40 -19.44 -3.67
C ILE A 36 4.16 -20.25 -3.29
N SER A 37 4.39 -21.45 -2.75
CA SER A 37 3.30 -22.35 -2.36
C SER A 37 2.51 -21.85 -1.14
N GLY A 38 1.26 -22.28 -1.01
CA GLY A 38 0.46 -22.06 0.19
C GLY A 38 -0.56 -20.91 0.10
N GLY A 39 -0.65 -20.27 -1.07
CA GLY A 39 -1.62 -19.22 -1.39
C GLY A 39 -1.27 -17.86 -0.77
N SER A 40 -1.93 -16.82 -1.26
CA SER A 40 -1.84 -15.49 -0.65
C SER A 40 -2.48 -15.45 0.74
N LEU A 41 -2.24 -14.39 1.51
CA LEU A 41 -2.92 -14.19 2.80
C LEU A 41 -4.43 -13.95 2.63
N GLU A 42 -4.88 -13.51 1.45
CA GLU A 42 -6.31 -13.43 1.12
C GLU A 42 -6.92 -14.82 0.92
N GLU A 43 -6.21 -15.71 0.22
CA GLU A 43 -6.67 -17.08 -0.08
C GLU A 43 -6.59 -17.98 1.17
N ASN A 44 -5.47 -17.95 1.88
CA ASN A 44 -5.21 -18.80 3.04
C ASN A 44 -5.51 -18.09 4.37
N LYS A 45 -6.79 -17.79 4.58
CA LYS A 45 -7.28 -17.11 5.81
C LYS A 45 -7.13 -17.93 7.10
N SER A 46 -6.70 -19.19 7.00
CA SER A 46 -6.52 -20.10 8.14
C SER A 46 -5.12 -20.03 8.75
N ARG A 47 -4.18 -19.43 8.03
CA ARG A 47 -2.78 -19.24 8.42
C ARG A 47 -2.67 -18.31 9.62
N VAL A 48 -1.70 -18.57 10.50
CA VAL A 48 -1.37 -17.67 11.60
C VAL A 48 -0.68 -16.45 11.01
N PHE A 49 -1.23 -15.25 11.18
CA PHE A 49 -0.53 -14.03 10.79
C PHE A 49 0.43 -13.62 11.90
N LYS A 50 1.74 -13.73 11.66
CA LYS A 50 2.77 -13.51 12.69
C LYS A 50 3.14 -12.04 12.83
N LEU A 51 3.40 -11.58 14.06
CA LEU A 51 3.87 -10.21 14.31
C LEU A 51 5.17 -9.90 13.56
N LYS A 52 6.08 -10.90 13.45
CA LYS A 52 7.32 -10.75 12.67
C LYS A 52 7.08 -10.45 11.19
N TRP A 53 6.00 -10.97 10.61
CA TRP A 53 5.66 -10.72 9.20
C TRP A 53 5.17 -9.29 9.02
N LEU A 54 4.44 -8.75 9.98
CA LEU A 54 4.11 -7.33 9.99
C LEU A 54 5.38 -6.47 10.06
N GLN A 55 6.34 -6.81 10.93
CA GLN A 55 7.62 -6.10 11.01
C GLN A 55 8.34 -6.11 9.66
N GLN A 56 8.50 -7.28 9.04
CA GLN A 56 9.12 -7.43 7.72
C GLN A 56 8.44 -6.61 6.63
N LEU A 57 7.10 -6.56 6.63
CA LEU A 57 6.33 -5.79 5.66
C LEU A 57 6.49 -4.28 5.88
N ALA A 58 6.49 -3.83 7.14
CA ALA A 58 6.74 -2.43 7.48
C ALA A 58 8.16 -1.99 7.09
N ASP A 59 9.16 -2.83 7.38
CA ASP A 59 10.56 -2.58 7.01
C ASP A 59 10.74 -2.56 5.49
N LEU A 60 10.07 -3.45 4.77
CA LEU A 60 10.08 -3.47 3.30
C LEU A 60 9.48 -2.18 2.72
N ALA A 61 8.36 -1.69 3.27
CA ALA A 61 7.75 -0.44 2.83
C ALA A 61 8.71 0.74 3.04
N ASP A 62 9.36 0.83 4.21
CA ASP A 62 10.39 1.83 4.48
C ASP A 62 11.58 1.72 3.54
N ASP A 63 12.15 0.53 3.36
CA ASP A 63 13.27 0.29 2.45
C ASP A 63 12.91 0.68 1.02
N SER A 64 11.72 0.30 0.55
CA SER A 64 11.24 0.65 -0.79
C SER A 64 11.10 2.15 -0.97
N ASN A 65 10.43 2.82 -0.03
CA ASN A 65 10.13 4.26 -0.14
C ASN A 65 11.40 5.10 0.07
N LEU A 66 12.21 4.81 1.09
CA LEU A 66 13.33 5.65 1.51
C LEU A 66 14.63 5.33 0.78
N ARG A 67 14.92 4.04 0.50
CA ARG A 67 16.18 3.65 -0.14
C ARG A 67 16.05 3.48 -1.64
N PHE A 68 14.95 2.89 -2.10
CA PHE A 68 14.75 2.65 -3.54
C PHE A 68 13.95 3.77 -4.23
N GLY A 69 13.33 4.67 -3.48
CA GLY A 69 12.51 5.76 -4.02
C GLY A 69 11.27 5.25 -4.77
N ILE A 70 10.77 4.09 -4.38
CA ILE A 70 9.67 3.36 -5.04
C ILE A 70 8.54 3.13 -4.03
N SER A 71 7.31 3.36 -4.46
CA SER A 71 6.10 2.96 -3.75
C SER A 71 5.44 1.81 -4.48
N HIS A 72 4.99 0.77 -3.76
CA HIS A 72 4.26 -0.35 -4.33
C HIS A 72 2.83 0.03 -4.72
N GLN A 73 2.18 0.91 -3.95
CA GLN A 73 0.84 1.48 -4.18
C GLN A 73 -0.35 0.50 -4.15
N ASP A 74 -0.10 -0.79 -3.92
CA ASP A 74 -1.16 -1.81 -3.79
C ASP A 74 -0.83 -2.88 -2.74
N ILE A 75 -0.28 -2.50 -1.59
CA ILE A 75 -0.07 -3.44 -0.47
C ILE A 75 -1.44 -3.89 0.04
N ALA A 76 -1.72 -5.20 -0.08
CA ALA A 76 -2.98 -5.84 0.29
C ALA A 76 -2.79 -7.34 0.54
N PRO A 77 -3.69 -8.03 1.27
CA PRO A 77 -3.54 -9.46 1.57
C PRO A 77 -3.40 -10.35 0.34
N ARG A 78 -4.05 -10.00 -0.78
CA ARG A 78 -3.93 -10.70 -2.07
C ARG A 78 -2.52 -10.66 -2.68
N ASN A 79 -1.75 -9.63 -2.35
CA ASN A 79 -0.40 -9.37 -2.86
C ASN A 79 0.69 -9.83 -1.88
N LEU A 80 0.32 -10.59 -0.85
CA LEU A 80 1.22 -11.08 0.18
C LEU A 80 1.19 -12.61 0.24
N VAL A 81 2.36 -13.22 0.13
CA VAL A 81 2.56 -14.68 0.28
C VAL A 81 3.58 -14.95 1.37
N ILE A 82 3.58 -16.17 1.91
CA ILE A 82 4.57 -16.61 2.89
C ILE A 82 5.45 -17.66 2.25
N ASP A 83 6.75 -17.42 2.22
CA ASP A 83 7.71 -18.47 1.92
C ASP A 83 7.90 -19.33 3.18
N ASP A 84 7.29 -20.52 3.17
CA ASP A 84 7.34 -21.46 4.27
C ASP A 84 8.76 -21.98 4.56
N SER A 85 9.68 -21.90 3.60
CA SER A 85 11.07 -22.36 3.79
C SER A 85 11.91 -21.37 4.60
N THR A 86 11.65 -20.07 4.45
CA THR A 86 12.35 -19.00 5.16
C THR A 86 11.52 -18.38 6.28
N ASP A 87 10.23 -18.74 6.37
CA ASP A 87 9.24 -18.16 7.27
C ASP A 87 9.17 -16.62 7.12
N CYS A 88 9.26 -16.15 5.88
CA CYS A 88 9.26 -14.73 5.52
C CYS A 88 8.00 -14.36 4.74
N ILE A 89 7.46 -13.17 5.03
CA ILE A 89 6.46 -12.56 4.15
C ILE A 89 7.14 -12.04 2.89
N MET A 90 6.47 -12.20 1.75
CA MET A 90 6.93 -11.67 0.47
C MET A 90 5.81 -10.88 -0.21
N LEU A 91 6.17 -9.71 -0.74
CA LEU A 91 5.31 -8.86 -1.55
C LEU A 91 5.52 -9.18 -3.03
N PHE A 92 4.43 -9.21 -3.79
CA PHE A 92 4.43 -9.34 -5.24
C PHE A 92 3.37 -8.42 -5.86
N ASP A 93 3.25 -8.44 -7.19
CA ASP A 93 2.31 -7.63 -7.97
C ASP A 93 2.61 -6.11 -7.98
N PHE A 94 3.82 -5.78 -8.45
CA PHE A 94 4.30 -4.41 -8.65
C PHE A 94 3.72 -3.72 -9.91
N ASN A 95 2.46 -4.04 -10.26
CA ASN A 95 1.79 -3.45 -11.42
C ASN A 95 1.43 -1.98 -11.20
N PHE A 96 1.15 -1.58 -9.96
CA PHE A 96 0.89 -0.18 -9.59
C PHE A 96 2.11 0.53 -9.00
N ALA A 97 3.27 -0.13 -8.93
CA ALA A 97 4.44 0.46 -8.32
C ALA A 97 4.88 1.71 -9.09
N ALA A 98 5.24 2.77 -8.38
CA ALA A 98 5.71 4.03 -8.98
C ALA A 98 6.95 4.57 -8.28
N ARG A 99 7.66 5.47 -8.95
CA ARG A 99 8.79 6.20 -8.36
C ARG A 99 8.27 7.45 -7.66
N ILE A 100 8.59 7.61 -6.37
CA ILE A 100 8.09 8.71 -5.52
C ILE A 100 8.56 10.08 -6.04
N ASN A 101 9.79 10.18 -6.54
CA ASN A 101 10.40 11.44 -7.00
C ASN A 101 10.43 11.60 -8.53
N CYS A 102 9.62 10.86 -9.28
CA CYS A 102 9.63 10.93 -10.75
C CYS A 102 8.40 11.67 -11.27
N SER A 103 8.60 12.91 -11.71
CA SER A 103 7.61 13.72 -12.41
C SER A 103 7.51 13.36 -13.90
N SER A 104 7.55 12.07 -14.24
CA SER A 104 7.42 11.67 -15.65
C SER A 104 6.03 12.00 -16.17
N ARG A 105 5.96 12.70 -17.31
CA ARG A 105 4.75 13.17 -18.00
C ARG A 105 3.87 12.06 -18.59
N LEU A 106 4.13 10.80 -18.26
CA LEU A 106 3.32 9.65 -18.65
C LEU A 106 2.45 9.32 -17.45
N GLU A 107 1.16 9.63 -17.57
CA GLU A 107 0.17 9.68 -16.48
C GLU A 107 -0.02 8.32 -15.77
N ASP A 108 0.34 7.21 -16.40
CA ASP A 108 0.04 5.85 -15.91
C ASP A 108 1.02 5.28 -14.87
N GLU A 109 2.17 5.93 -14.63
CA GLU A 109 3.20 5.49 -13.67
C GLU A 109 3.46 6.54 -12.58
N ALA A 110 2.51 7.48 -12.42
CA ALA A 110 2.62 8.54 -11.43
C ALA A 110 2.43 7.98 -10.02
N TYR A 111 3.26 8.49 -9.09
CA TYR A 111 3.04 8.27 -7.67
C TYR A 111 1.76 8.98 -7.22
N ILE A 112 0.90 8.25 -6.51
CA ILE A 112 -0.36 8.75 -5.96
C ILE A 112 -0.23 8.72 -4.43
N GLU A 113 -0.29 9.89 -3.79
CA GLU A 113 -0.07 10.04 -2.35
C GLU A 113 -1.10 9.26 -1.52
N GLU A 114 -2.33 9.18 -2.02
CA GLU A 114 -3.43 8.43 -1.43
C GLU A 114 -3.16 6.92 -1.38
N ARG A 115 -2.21 6.43 -2.18
CA ARG A 115 -1.75 5.04 -2.27
C ARG A 115 -0.44 4.78 -1.52
N ASN A 116 0.00 5.66 -0.61
CA ASN A 116 1.25 5.46 0.10
C ASN A 116 1.31 4.09 0.82
N ASP A 117 2.48 3.46 0.77
CA ASP A 117 2.66 2.10 1.27
C ASP A 117 2.48 1.98 2.78
N VAL A 118 2.83 3.02 3.54
CA VAL A 118 2.68 3.04 5.01
C VAL A 118 1.22 2.83 5.40
N LYS A 119 0.31 3.63 4.83
CA LYS A 119 -1.15 3.45 4.97
C LYS A 119 -1.59 2.08 4.46
N GLY A 120 -1.01 1.62 3.35
CA GLY A 120 -1.26 0.28 2.79
C GLY A 120 -0.96 -0.84 3.80
N VAL A 121 0.15 -0.77 4.53
CA VAL A 121 0.52 -1.75 5.57
C VAL A 121 -0.49 -1.72 6.72
N GLU A 122 -0.90 -0.54 7.19
CA GLU A 122 -1.87 -0.41 8.27
C GLU A 122 -3.23 -1.00 7.91
N PHE A 123 -3.73 -0.65 6.72
CA PHE A 123 -5.02 -1.11 6.22
C PHE A 123 -5.01 -2.62 6.03
N THR A 124 -3.94 -3.15 5.43
CA THR A 124 -3.73 -4.60 5.26
C THR A 124 -3.74 -5.32 6.60
N THR A 125 -3.06 -4.77 7.61
CA THR A 125 -2.98 -5.38 8.94
C THR A 125 -4.35 -5.41 9.62
N CYS A 126 -5.08 -4.28 9.57
CA CYS A 126 -6.44 -4.21 10.07
C CYS A 126 -7.34 -5.24 9.39
N GLU A 127 -7.33 -5.27 8.06
CA GLU A 127 -8.11 -6.18 7.21
C GLU A 127 -7.85 -7.66 7.57
N ILE A 128 -6.59 -8.05 7.77
CA ILE A 128 -6.24 -9.42 8.18
C ILE A 128 -6.81 -9.76 9.57
N ILE A 129 -6.68 -8.82 10.53
CA ILE A 129 -7.07 -9.04 11.93
C ILE A 129 -8.59 -9.07 12.10
N THR A 130 -9.30 -8.15 11.47
CA THR A 130 -10.76 -7.97 11.60
C THR A 130 -11.55 -8.77 10.57
N ARG A 131 -10.90 -9.22 9.49
CA ARG A 131 -11.54 -9.75 8.26
C ARG A 131 -12.55 -8.78 7.63
N ASP A 132 -12.38 -7.49 7.90
CA ASP A 132 -13.19 -6.43 7.34
C ASP A 132 -12.40 -5.71 6.23
N ASP A 133 -12.84 -5.89 4.99
CA ASP A 133 -12.30 -5.27 3.78
C ASP A 133 -13.08 -4.03 3.36
N SER A 134 -14.02 -3.54 4.17
CA SER A 134 -14.90 -2.41 3.81
C SER A 134 -14.12 -1.15 3.43
N LEU A 135 -13.00 -0.89 4.10
CA LEU A 135 -12.11 0.24 3.78
C LEU A 135 -11.52 0.16 2.36
N ARG A 136 -11.34 -1.04 1.80
CA ARG A 136 -10.85 -1.22 0.43
C ARG A 136 -11.91 -0.92 -0.63
N ARG A 137 -13.20 -0.94 -0.25
CA ARG A 137 -14.34 -0.72 -1.15
C ARG A 137 -14.68 0.77 -1.30
N VAL A 138 -14.10 1.60 -0.44
CA VAL A 138 -14.19 3.06 -0.46
C VAL A 138 -13.15 3.61 -1.45
N PRO A 139 -13.45 4.70 -2.21
CA PRO A 139 -12.45 5.37 -3.05
C PRO A 139 -11.16 5.69 -2.29
N ARG A 140 -10.01 5.64 -2.97
CA ARG A 140 -8.70 5.76 -2.30
C ARG A 140 -8.49 7.12 -1.62
N ASP A 141 -9.12 8.16 -2.17
CA ASP A 141 -9.08 9.53 -1.67
C ASP A 141 -9.86 9.66 -0.35
N ASP A 142 -10.89 8.83 -0.16
CA ASP A 142 -11.73 8.77 1.04
C ASP A 142 -11.20 7.77 2.08
N GLN A 143 -10.08 7.11 1.80
CA GLN A 143 -9.42 6.19 2.72
C GLN A 143 -8.48 6.99 3.65
N HIS A 144 -8.96 7.46 4.79
CA HIS A 144 -8.11 8.18 5.75
C HIS A 144 -7.69 7.26 6.91
N GLU A 145 -6.52 7.51 7.52
CA GLU A 145 -6.08 6.75 8.70
C GLU A 145 -7.08 6.84 9.85
N GLU A 146 -7.81 7.96 9.97
CA GLU A 146 -8.89 8.15 10.93
C GLU A 146 -10.11 7.23 10.72
N ASN A 147 -10.24 6.64 9.52
CA ASN A 147 -11.29 5.66 9.22
C ASN A 147 -10.92 4.27 9.76
N LEU A 148 -9.68 4.03 10.18
CA LEU A 148 -9.32 2.78 10.86
C LEU A 148 -10.05 2.70 12.21
N PRO A 149 -10.66 1.55 12.53
CA PRO A 149 -11.30 1.36 13.83
C PRO A 149 -10.26 1.55 14.95
N ARG A 150 -10.55 2.39 15.95
CA ARG A 150 -9.64 2.61 17.09
C ARG A 150 -9.47 1.36 17.96
N GLY A 151 -10.47 0.49 17.99
CA GLY A 151 -10.43 -0.80 18.66
C GLY A 151 -10.60 -1.92 17.64
N TRP A 152 -9.50 -2.55 17.24
CA TRP A 152 -9.54 -3.68 16.31
C TRP A 152 -10.15 -4.89 17.01
N VAL A 153 -11.36 -5.26 16.61
CA VAL A 153 -12.01 -6.49 17.06
C VAL A 153 -11.48 -7.64 16.21
N LYS A 154 -10.63 -8.48 16.80
CA LYS A 154 -10.12 -9.67 16.12
C LYS A 154 -11.29 -10.58 15.72
N HIS A 155 -11.34 -10.97 14.46
CA HIS A 155 -12.31 -11.95 14.00
C HIS A 155 -12.04 -13.33 14.64
N ALA A 156 -13.10 -14.07 15.01
CA ALA A 156 -13.00 -15.33 15.76
C ALA A 156 -12.07 -16.38 15.11
N ASN A 157 -12.11 -16.46 13.77
CA ASN A 157 -11.31 -17.42 12.99
C ASN A 157 -9.89 -16.93 12.66
N VAL A 158 -9.48 -15.74 13.09
CA VAL A 158 -8.13 -15.22 12.87
C VAL A 158 -7.19 -15.72 13.95
N LYS A 159 -6.07 -16.29 13.51
CA LYS A 159 -4.99 -16.76 14.38
C LYS A 159 -3.84 -15.77 14.31
N LEU A 160 -3.44 -15.28 15.48
CA LEU A 160 -2.30 -14.38 15.68
C LEU A 160 -1.34 -15.07 16.65
N ASP A 161 -0.05 -14.83 16.51
CA ASP A 161 0.97 -15.33 17.45
C ASP A 161 1.17 -14.38 18.65
N HIS A 162 0.68 -13.14 18.53
CA HIS A 162 0.69 -12.11 19.57
C HIS A 162 -0.71 -11.49 19.78
N PRO A 163 -0.96 -10.80 20.91
CA PRO A 163 -2.15 -9.97 21.08
C PRO A 163 -2.26 -8.88 20.00
N VAL A 164 -3.49 -8.49 19.65
CA VAL A 164 -3.76 -7.40 18.69
C VAL A 164 -3.02 -6.10 19.04
N ALA A 165 -2.88 -5.82 20.34
CA ALA A 165 -2.20 -4.63 20.83
C ALA A 165 -0.73 -4.55 20.36
N ASP A 166 -0.03 -5.68 20.21
CA ASP A 166 1.37 -5.68 19.79
C ASP A 166 1.50 -5.29 18.31
N TYR A 167 0.56 -5.71 17.46
CA TYR A 167 0.50 -5.28 16.06
C TYR A 167 0.21 -3.78 15.95
N GLN A 168 -0.73 -3.28 16.76
CA GLN A 168 -1.06 -1.86 16.80
C GLN A 168 0.13 -1.03 17.29
N LEU A 169 0.84 -1.49 18.32
CA LEU A 169 2.02 -0.85 18.87
C LEU A 169 3.14 -0.76 17.82
N LEU A 170 3.41 -1.86 17.10
CA LEU A 170 4.42 -1.89 16.04
C LEU A 170 4.14 -0.83 14.96
N LEU A 171 2.87 -0.70 14.53
CA LEU A 171 2.47 0.31 13.55
C LEU A 171 2.59 1.74 14.10
N GLN A 172 2.20 1.96 15.36
CA GLN A 172 2.33 3.25 16.03
C GLN A 172 3.81 3.68 16.14
N ASP A 173 4.68 2.76 16.54
CA ASP A 173 6.12 3.01 16.63
C ASP A 173 6.71 3.33 15.26
N GLY A 174 6.28 2.63 14.21
CA GLY A 174 6.66 2.91 12.82
C GLY A 174 6.28 4.33 12.39
N ARG A 175 5.04 4.75 12.67
CA ARG A 175 4.57 6.13 12.41
C ARG A 175 5.40 7.17 13.17
N ALA A 176 5.63 6.94 14.46
CA ALA A 176 6.41 7.86 15.29
C ALA A 176 7.84 8.06 14.75
N ARG A 177 8.49 6.97 14.30
CA ARG A 177 9.81 7.06 13.66
C ARG A 177 9.80 7.93 12.41
N ARG A 178 8.84 7.71 11.49
CA ARG A 178 8.73 8.50 10.24
C ARG A 178 8.48 9.99 10.50
N LEU A 179 7.57 10.32 11.42
CA LEU A 179 7.33 11.70 11.85
C LEU A 179 8.56 12.38 12.46
N SER A 180 9.42 11.61 13.15
CA SER A 180 10.68 12.15 13.69
C SER A 180 11.71 12.40 12.60
N THR A 181 11.81 11.51 11.61
CA THR A 181 12.71 11.64 10.46
C THR A 181 12.36 12.86 9.61
N ASP A 182 11.07 13.10 9.33
CA ASP A 182 10.61 14.26 8.55
C ASP A 182 10.95 15.60 9.23
N LYS A 183 10.90 15.63 10.57
CA LYS A 183 11.31 16.81 11.36
C LYS A 183 12.83 17.06 11.32
N LEU A 184 13.63 16.01 11.15
CA LEU A 184 15.10 16.07 11.12
C LEU A 184 15.65 16.39 9.72
N THR A 185 14.98 15.97 8.64
CA THR A 185 15.46 16.17 7.26
C THR A 185 15.10 17.53 6.67
N GLY A 186 14.30 18.36 7.36
CA GLY A 186 13.94 19.69 6.86
C GLY A 186 13.09 19.68 5.58
N LEU A 187 12.62 18.51 5.14
CA LEU A 187 11.54 18.36 4.16
C LEU A 187 10.21 18.66 4.85
N GLY A 188 10.07 19.88 5.35
CA GLY A 188 8.78 20.40 5.75
C GLY A 188 7.90 20.45 4.51
N THR A 189 6.98 19.52 4.35
CA THR A 189 5.75 19.77 3.60
C THR A 189 4.96 20.80 4.41
N SER A 190 5.36 22.06 4.31
CA SER A 190 4.53 23.17 4.71
C SER A 190 3.39 23.29 3.70
N HIS A 191 2.30 22.56 3.92
CA HIS A 191 0.99 23.01 3.50
C HIS A 191 0.10 23.12 4.73
N PRO A 192 -0.26 24.34 5.16
CA PRO A 192 -1.02 24.55 6.38
C PRO A 192 -2.49 24.16 6.15
N SER A 193 -2.93 23.09 6.80
CA SER A 193 -4.36 22.87 7.08
C SER A 193 -4.80 23.84 8.18
N SER A 194 -5.08 25.09 7.80
CA SER A 194 -5.94 25.98 8.57
C SER A 194 -6.36 27.19 7.73
N LEU A 195 -7.52 27.13 7.09
CA LEU A 195 -8.33 28.32 6.80
C LEU A 195 -9.80 27.98 7.03
N ILE A 196 -10.22 28.21 8.28
CA ILE A 196 -11.59 28.47 8.67
C ILE A 196 -11.93 29.91 8.25
N GLY A 197 -13.07 30.10 7.58
CA GLY A 197 -13.71 31.40 7.29
C GLY A 197 -13.22 32.04 5.99
N LEU A 198 -14.03 32.24 4.95
CA LEU A 198 -15.30 32.97 4.95
C LEU A 198 -16.20 32.48 3.79
N ARG A 199 -17.42 32.06 4.12
CA ARG A 199 -18.53 31.98 3.15
C ARG A 199 -18.97 33.40 2.78
N GLY A 200 -18.86 33.75 1.51
CA GLY A 200 -19.53 34.88 0.86
C GLY A 200 -20.40 34.38 -0.30
N PRO A 201 -21.47 35.08 -0.69
CA PRO A 201 -22.73 34.44 -1.09
C PRO A 201 -22.82 33.99 -2.56
N SER A 202 -23.55 32.90 -2.70
CA SER A 202 -24.12 32.32 -3.92
C SER A 202 -24.75 33.35 -4.85
N ARG A 203 -24.19 33.53 -6.06
CA ARG A 203 -24.88 34.19 -7.17
C ARG A 203 -25.74 33.17 -7.93
N ARG A 204 -27.05 33.25 -7.69
CA ARG A 204 -28.07 32.81 -8.65
C ARG A 204 -27.96 33.70 -9.88
N ASN A 205 -27.82 33.12 -11.06
CA ASN A 205 -28.23 33.77 -12.30
C ASN A 205 -29.42 33.00 -12.88
N HIS A 206 -30.60 33.51 -12.55
CA HIS A 206 -31.76 33.45 -13.44
C HIS A 206 -31.54 34.51 -14.52
N MET A 207 -31.67 34.14 -15.78
CA MET A 207 -32.22 35.07 -16.77
C MET A 207 -33.03 34.30 -17.79
N GLU A 208 -34.30 34.69 -17.88
CA GLU A 208 -35.32 34.20 -18.78
C GLU A 208 -35.12 34.68 -20.23
N ARG A 209 -35.66 33.83 -21.12
CA ARG A 209 -36.28 34.01 -22.44
C ARG A 209 -36.43 35.42 -23.07
N ALA A 210 -36.35 35.35 -24.41
CA ALA A 210 -37.21 35.93 -25.48
C ALA A 210 -36.37 36.77 -26.46
N GLY A 211 -36.49 36.69 -27.78
CA GLY A 211 -37.41 36.04 -28.71
C GLY A 211 -37.06 36.49 -30.14
N PHE A 212 -37.80 35.91 -31.11
CA PHE A 212 -37.67 35.98 -32.57
C PHE A 212 -36.63 35.06 -33.22
#